data_AF-F8AE19-F1
#
_entry.id   AF-F8AE19-F1
#
_cell.length_a   1.000
_cell.length_b   1.000
_cell.length_c   1.000
_cell.angle_alpha   90.00
_cell.angle_beta   90.00
_cell.angle_gamma   90.00
#
_symmetry.space_group_name_H-M   'P 1'
#
loop_
_entity.id
_entity.type
_entity.pdbx_description
1 polymer ?
#
loop_
_entity_poly.entity_id
_entity_poly.type
_entity_poly.pdbx_seq_one_letter_code
_entity_poly.pdbx_strand_id
1 'polypeptide(L)'
;MENDYRNEKRLPSALPEPTSVAKEVILTLITCGLWGLIWQYQQIKTVNALLGREEFHFWKWLLFTFITCGLYHLYHEYLMGRAIVRVQHKYGLPPSESLPAISLIVTLLSLGIITDALQQKELNLIIEELREQTGPRI
;
A
#
# COMPACT_ATOMS: atom_id res chain seq x y z
N MET A 1 10.49 4.53 -27.57
CA MET A 1 10.22 3.31 -26.79
C MET A 1 11.18 3.18 -25.60
N GLU A 2 12.50 3.16 -25.79
CA GLU A 2 13.50 3.10 -24.68
C GLU A 2 13.35 4.19 -23.59
N ASN A 3 13.03 5.43 -23.99
CA ASN A 3 12.89 6.56 -23.07
C ASN A 3 11.62 6.49 -22.18
N ASP A 4 10.61 5.74 -22.63
CA ASP A 4 9.35 5.53 -21.90
C ASP A 4 9.54 4.44 -20.83
N TYR A 5 10.24 3.35 -21.17
CA TYR A 5 10.63 2.30 -20.22
C TYR A 5 11.53 2.81 -19.09
N ARG A 6 12.43 3.76 -19.38
CA ARG A 6 13.28 4.41 -18.36
C ARG A 6 12.49 5.32 -17.41
N ASN A 7 11.44 5.98 -17.89
CA ASN A 7 10.56 6.79 -17.04
C ASN A 7 9.65 5.92 -16.17
N GLU A 8 9.18 4.78 -16.69
CA GLU A 8 8.31 3.87 -15.95
C GLU A 8 9.02 3.22 -14.75
N LYS A 9 10.33 2.93 -14.85
CA LYS A 9 11.16 2.39 -13.75
C LYS A 9 11.86 3.45 -12.89
N ARG A 10 11.56 4.73 -13.07
CA ARG A 10 12.20 5.80 -12.31
C ARG A 10 11.81 5.68 -10.84
N LEU A 11 12.81 5.56 -9.95
CA LEU A 11 12.59 5.66 -8.51
C LEU A 11 11.95 7.02 -8.19
N PRO A 12 11.01 7.08 -7.24
CA PRO A 12 10.49 8.37 -6.78
C PRO A 12 11.63 9.24 -6.26
N SER A 13 11.53 10.56 -6.49
CA SER A 13 12.56 11.53 -6.08
C SER A 13 12.81 11.56 -4.58
N ALA A 14 11.81 11.13 -3.79
CA ALA A 14 11.93 10.87 -2.37
C ALA A 14 11.18 9.56 -2.07
N LEU A 15 11.90 8.57 -1.53
CA LEU A 15 11.28 7.33 -1.07
C LEU A 15 10.42 7.61 0.16
N PRO A 16 9.19 7.05 0.24
CA PRO A 16 8.40 7.09 1.46
C PRO A 16 9.18 6.43 2.61
N GLU A 17 9.06 6.96 3.82
CA GLU A 17 9.67 6.32 4.98
C GLU A 17 8.88 5.05 5.38
N PRO A 18 9.58 3.96 5.75
CA PRO A 18 8.91 2.76 6.22
C PRO A 18 8.15 3.04 7.51
N THR A 19 6.93 2.52 7.62
CA THR A 19 6.04 2.76 8.76
C THR A 19 5.94 1.50 9.63
N SER A 20 6.04 1.64 10.95
CA SER A 20 5.99 0.48 11.86
C SER A 20 4.59 -0.12 11.93
N VAL A 21 4.43 -1.32 11.38
CA VAL A 21 3.15 -2.06 11.38
C VAL A 21 2.59 -2.23 12.81
N ALA A 22 3.45 -2.58 13.76
CA ALA A 22 3.03 -2.79 15.15
C ALA A 22 2.45 -1.51 15.79
N LYS A 23 3.08 -0.36 15.51
CA LYS A 23 2.61 0.94 15.99
C LYS A 23 1.22 1.26 15.43
N GLU A 24 1.03 1.10 14.12
CA GLU A 24 -0.24 1.41 13.45
C GLU A 24 -1.38 0.51 13.95
N VAL A 25 -1.12 -0.78 14.14
CA VAL A 25 -2.10 -1.73 14.71
C VAL A 25 -2.49 -1.35 16.13
N ILE A 26 -1.51 -1.09 17.01
CA ILE A 26 -1.77 -0.71 18.41
C ILE A 26 -2.59 0.58 18.49
N LEU A 27 -2.23 1.60 17.70
CA LEU A 27 -2.96 2.87 17.68
C LEU A 27 -4.38 2.70 17.13
N THR A 28 -4.57 1.84 16.12
CA THR A 28 -5.89 1.50 15.59
C THR A 28 -6.77 0.85 16.66
N LEU A 29 -6.23 -0.06 17.48
CA LEU A 29 -6.98 -0.68 18.56
C LEU A 29 -7.30 0.31 19.69
N ILE A 30 -6.34 1.14 20.11
CA ILE A 30 -6.53 2.12 21.20
C ILE A 30 -7.55 3.20 20.81
N THR A 31 -7.58 3.60 19.54
CA THR A 31 -8.50 4.63 19.02
C THR A 31 -9.82 4.08 18.49
N CYS A 32 -10.15 2.81 18.79
CA CYS A 32 -11.36 2.14 18.32
C CYS A 32 -11.55 2.20 16.79
N GLY A 33 -10.46 2.09 16.04
CA GLY A 33 -10.47 2.09 14.57
C GLY A 33 -10.32 3.46 13.91
N LEU A 34 -10.40 4.58 14.66
CA LEU A 34 -10.27 5.92 14.07
C LEU A 34 -8.89 6.15 13.45
N TRP A 35 -7.84 5.65 14.09
CA TRP A 35 -6.48 5.74 13.56
C TRP A 35 -6.30 4.94 12.26
N GLY A 36 -7.10 3.90 12.03
CA GLY A 36 -7.09 3.14 10.78
C GLY A 36 -7.34 4.01 9.55
N LEU A 37 -8.13 5.08 9.67
CA LEU A 37 -8.34 6.04 8.57
C LEU A 37 -7.06 6.81 8.21
N ILE A 38 -6.29 7.22 9.22
CA ILE A 38 -5.02 7.93 9.04
C ILE A 38 -3.99 6.97 8.44
N TRP A 39 -3.98 5.73 8.90
CA TRP A 39 -3.11 4.68 8.37
C TRP A 39 -3.43 4.40 6.89
N GLN A 40 -4.70 4.25 6.52
CA GLN A 40 -5.11 4.08 5.12
C GLN A 40 -4.67 5.25 4.24
N TYR A 41 -4.81 6.49 4.72
CA TYR A 41 -4.33 7.67 4.01
C TYR A 41 -2.82 7.59 3.71
N GLN A 42 -2.02 7.16 4.68
CA GLN A 42 -0.59 6.97 4.51
C GLN A 42 -0.27 5.87 3.49
N GLN A 43 -0.97 4.72 3.56
CA GLN A 43 -0.78 3.63 2.60
C GLN A 43 -1.08 4.06 1.17
N ILE A 44 -2.21 4.75 0.95
CA ILE A 44 -2.60 5.30 -0.36
C ILE A 44 -1.50 6.21 -0.91
N LYS A 45 -0.98 7.11 -0.07
CA LYS A 45 0.08 8.03 -0.47
C LYS A 45 1.37 7.30 -0.84
N THR A 46 1.76 6.31 -0.05
CA THR A 46 2.95 5.46 -0.29
C THR A 46 2.84 4.69 -1.60
N VAL A 47 1.71 4.02 -1.84
CA VAL A 47 1.48 3.27 -3.08
C VAL A 47 1.49 4.18 -4.30
N ASN A 48 0.80 5.33 -4.25
CA ASN A 48 0.82 6.31 -5.35
C ASN A 48 2.23 6.84 -5.63
N ALA A 49 3.01 7.12 -4.58
CA ALA A 49 4.40 7.56 -4.71
C ALA A 49 5.28 6.49 -5.37
N LEU A 50 5.13 5.22 -4.97
CA LEU A 50 5.87 4.09 -5.56
C LEU A 50 5.45 3.80 -7.00
N LEU A 51 4.17 3.97 -7.32
CA LEU A 51 3.66 3.88 -8.69
C LEU A 51 4.15 5.05 -9.55
N GLY A 52 4.42 6.22 -8.95
CA GLY A 52 4.77 7.46 -9.65
C GLY A 52 3.55 8.16 -10.27
N ARG A 53 2.34 7.84 -9.81
CA ARG A 53 1.08 8.44 -10.29
C ARG A 53 0.02 8.40 -9.18
N GLU A 54 -0.92 9.34 -9.23
CA GLU A 54 -2.08 9.32 -8.33
C GLU A 54 -3.13 8.32 -8.85
N GLU A 55 -3.07 7.07 -8.39
CA GLU A 55 -4.05 6.04 -8.73
C GLU A 55 -5.21 5.99 -7.72
N PHE A 56 -4.90 6.16 -6.43
CA PHE A 56 -5.87 6.10 -5.34
C PHE A 56 -6.07 7.47 -4.66
N HIS A 57 -7.28 7.75 -4.18
CA HIS A 57 -7.56 8.97 -3.42
C HIS A 57 -8.31 8.66 -2.12
N PHE A 58 -7.77 9.15 -1.01
CA PHE A 58 -8.35 8.96 0.31
C PHE A 58 -9.79 9.47 0.43
N TRP A 59 -10.08 10.69 -0.05
CA TRP A 59 -11.43 11.24 0.05
C TRP A 59 -12.47 10.46 -0.75
N LYS A 60 -12.08 9.95 -1.93
CA LYS A 60 -12.94 9.05 -2.70
C LYS A 60 -13.19 7.77 -1.92
N TRP A 61 -12.13 7.15 -1.40
CA TRP A 61 -12.25 5.94 -0.61
C TRP A 61 -13.13 6.10 0.61
N LEU A 62 -12.94 7.15 1.40
CA LEU A 62 -13.72 7.39 2.62
C LEU A 62 -15.20 7.60 2.30
N LEU A 63 -15.49 8.42 1.28
CA LEU A 63 -16.86 8.71 0.87
C LEU A 63 -17.57 7.45 0.35
N PHE A 64 -16.95 6.70 -0.56
CA PHE A 64 -17.54 5.48 -1.10
C PHE A 64 -17.66 4.39 -0.04
N THR A 65 -16.69 4.26 0.86
CA THR A 65 -16.75 3.31 1.99
C THR A 65 -17.95 3.61 2.88
N PHE A 66 -18.21 4.89 3.17
CA PHE A 66 -19.38 5.29 3.96
C PHE A 66 -20.70 5.03 3.22
N ILE A 67 -20.78 5.41 1.93
CA ILE A 67 -22.00 5.23 1.11
C ILE A 67 -22.34 3.75 0.92
N THR A 68 -21.34 2.89 0.77
CA THR A 68 -21.52 1.45 0.51
C THR A 68 -21.49 0.60 1.78
N CYS A 69 -21.54 1.22 2.97
CA CYS A 69 -21.48 0.53 4.26
C CYS A 69 -20.28 -0.44 4.38
N GLY A 70 -19.11 -0.04 3.90
CA GLY A 70 -17.88 -0.84 3.97
C GLY A 70 -17.60 -1.74 2.75
N LEU A 71 -18.56 -1.96 1.83
CA LEU A 71 -18.30 -2.77 0.63
C LEU A 71 -17.19 -2.19 -0.25
N TYR A 72 -17.14 -0.87 -0.39
CA TYR A 72 -16.09 -0.23 -1.17
C TYR A 72 -14.71 -0.41 -0.53
N HIS A 73 -14.61 -0.46 0.79
CA HIS A 73 -13.33 -0.74 1.46
C HIS A 73 -12.81 -2.14 1.09
N LEU A 74 -13.67 -3.17 1.08
CA LEU A 74 -13.30 -4.52 0.60
C LEU A 74 -12.74 -4.50 -0.84
N TYR A 75 -13.42 -3.78 -1.73
CA TYR A 75 -12.97 -3.64 -3.12
C TYR A 75 -11.65 -2.85 -3.22
N HIS A 76 -11.50 -1.80 -2.43
CA HIS A 76 -10.29 -0.99 -2.36
C HIS A 76 -9.09 -1.81 -1.91
N GLU A 77 -9.25 -2.65 -0.88
CA GLU A 77 -8.17 -3.51 -0.38
C GLU A 77 -7.69 -4.51 -1.44
N TYR A 78 -8.60 -5.07 -2.23
CA TYR A 78 -8.21 -5.89 -3.38
C TYR A 78 -7.40 -5.10 -4.42
N LEU A 79 -7.83 -3.88 -4.75
CA LEU A 79 -7.11 -3.02 -5.71
C LEU A 79 -5.74 -2.60 -5.20
N MET A 80 -5.63 -2.27 -3.92
CA MET A 80 -4.38 -1.94 -3.24
C MET A 80 -3.39 -3.11 -3.32
N GLY A 81 -3.83 -4.33 -3.00
CA GLY A 81 -3.01 -5.53 -3.19
C GLY A 81 -2.50 -5.68 -4.63
N ARG A 82 -3.35 -5.44 -5.64
CA ARG A 82 -2.91 -5.48 -7.06
C ARG A 82 -1.93 -4.37 -7.40
N ALA A 83 -2.06 -3.19 -6.80
CA ALA A 83 -1.14 -2.10 -7.01
C ALA A 83 0.23 -2.40 -6.40
N ILE A 84 0.28 -3.01 -5.21
CA ILE A 84 1.53 -3.47 -4.58
C ILE A 84 2.23 -4.50 -5.46
N VAL A 85 1.50 -5.49 -5.99
CA VAL A 85 2.06 -6.47 -6.94
C VAL A 85 2.61 -5.78 -8.20
N ARG A 86 1.89 -4.79 -8.74
CA ARG A 86 2.37 -3.99 -9.87
C ARG A 86 3.64 -3.19 -9.54
N VAL A 87 3.74 -2.65 -8.34
CA VAL A 87 4.96 -1.98 -7.85
C VAL A 87 6.12 -2.97 -7.77
N GLN A 88 5.90 -4.17 -7.23
CA GLN A 88 6.92 -5.23 -7.16
C GLN A 88 7.43 -5.58 -8.56
N HIS A 89 6.53 -5.80 -9.53
CA HIS A 89 6.90 -6.03 -10.94
C HIS A 89 7.68 -4.86 -11.55
N LYS A 90 7.23 -3.62 -11.31
CA LYS A 90 7.87 -2.39 -11.82
C LYS A 90 9.34 -2.29 -11.37
N TYR A 91 9.63 -2.64 -10.12
CA TYR A 91 10.97 -2.57 -9.54
C TYR A 91 11.76 -3.89 -9.60
N GLY A 92 11.21 -4.94 -10.22
CA GLY A 92 11.89 -6.24 -10.36
C GLY A 92 12.02 -7.02 -9.05
N LEU A 93 11.11 -6.77 -8.10
CA LEU A 93 11.03 -7.44 -6.80
C LEU A 93 10.19 -8.72 -6.90
N PRO A 94 10.43 -9.74 -6.06
CA PRO A 94 9.62 -10.95 -6.05
C PRO A 94 8.15 -10.59 -5.76
N PRO A 95 7.22 -10.83 -6.70
CA PRO A 95 5.84 -10.40 -6.55
C PRO A 95 5.05 -11.33 -5.62
N SER A 96 4.27 -10.73 -4.73
CA SER A 96 3.34 -11.40 -3.83
C SER A 96 2.00 -11.60 -4.55
N GLU A 97 1.95 -12.43 -5.60
CA GLU A 97 0.79 -12.59 -6.51
C GLU A 97 -0.52 -12.97 -5.82
N SER A 98 -0.44 -13.64 -4.66
CA SER A 98 -1.60 -14.02 -3.85
C SER A 98 -2.14 -12.87 -2.98
N LEU A 99 -1.37 -11.79 -2.79
CA LEU A 99 -1.71 -10.65 -1.93
C LEU A 99 -3.08 -10.04 -2.23
N PRO A 100 -3.51 -9.81 -3.49
CA PRO A 100 -4.83 -9.24 -3.76
C PRO A 100 -5.97 -10.16 -3.31
N ALA A 101 -5.86 -11.47 -3.59
CA ALA A 101 -6.88 -12.44 -3.21
C ALA A 101 -6.93 -12.63 -1.68
N ILE A 102 -5.76 -12.69 -1.02
CA ILE A 102 -5.66 -12.75 0.44
C ILE A 102 -6.26 -11.48 1.05
N SER A 103 -5.97 -10.30 0.51
CA SER A 103 -6.50 -9.02 1.00
C SER A 103 -8.03 -9.01 0.98
N LEU A 104 -8.66 -9.54 -0.07
CA LEU A 104 -10.12 -9.61 -0.15
C LEU A 104 -10.71 -10.54 0.93
N ILE A 105 -10.17 -11.76 1.06
CA ILE A 105 -10.69 -12.76 2.00
C ILE A 105 -10.45 -12.33 3.44
N VAL A 106 -9.25 -11.82 3.76
CA VAL A 106 -8.87 -11.44 5.12
C VAL A 106 -9.65 -10.20 5.56
N THR A 107 -9.83 -9.19 4.69
CA THR A 107 -10.60 -7.98 5.03
C THR A 107 -12.02 -8.32 5.46
N LEU A 108 -12.65 -9.28 4.78
CA LEU A 108 -14.01 -9.74 5.12
C LEU A 108 -14.08 -10.36 6.52
N LEU A 109 -13.02 -11.03 6.96
CA LEU A 109 -12.98 -11.74 8.25
C LEU A 109 -12.44 -10.89 9.40
N SER A 110 -11.60 -9.89 9.10
CA SER A 110 -10.82 -9.16 10.11
C SER A 110 -11.13 -7.66 10.19
N LEU A 111 -12.19 -7.19 9.52
CA LEU A 111 -12.53 -5.76 9.43
C LEU A 111 -11.37 -4.87 8.91
N GLY A 112 -10.52 -5.41 8.03
CA GLY A 112 -9.42 -4.67 7.37
C GLY A 112 -8.08 -4.61 8.12
N ILE A 113 -8.05 -4.69 9.45
CA ILE A 113 -6.81 -4.46 10.23
C ILE A 113 -5.66 -5.41 9.85
N ILE A 114 -5.94 -6.71 9.67
CA ILE A 114 -4.91 -7.69 9.29
C ILE A 114 -4.46 -7.47 7.84
N THR A 115 -5.38 -7.09 6.96
CA THR A 115 -5.07 -6.75 5.58
C THR A 115 -4.16 -5.53 5.49
N ASP A 116 -4.49 -4.46 6.22
CA ASP A 116 -3.67 -3.26 6.29
C ASP A 116 -2.26 -3.57 6.80
N ALA A 117 -2.14 -4.44 7.81
CA ALA A 117 -0.86 -4.87 8.34
C ALA A 117 -0.02 -5.66 7.33
N LEU A 118 -0.67 -6.55 6.58
CA LEU A 118 -0.03 -7.35 5.53
C LEU A 118 0.46 -6.45 4.38
N GLN A 119 -0.39 -5.55 3.89
CA GLN A 119 -0.02 -4.61 2.83
C GLN A 119 1.09 -3.64 3.27
N GLN A 120 1.03 -3.12 4.49
CA GLN A 120 2.08 -2.26 5.04
C GLN A 120 3.42 -3.00 5.14
N LYS A 121 3.40 -4.29 5.52
CA LYS A 121 4.60 -5.12 5.55
C LYS A 121 5.23 -5.25 4.16
N GLU A 122 4.42 -5.55 3.14
CA GLU A 122 4.91 -5.66 1.75
C GLU A 122 5.46 -4.32 1.25
N LEU A 123 4.79 -3.21 1.54
CA LEU A 123 5.28 -1.87 1.21
C LEU A 123 6.62 -1.54 1.88
N ASN A 124 6.79 -1.92 3.14
CA ASN A 124 8.06 -1.69 3.84
C ASN A 124 9.20 -2.50 3.21
N LEU A 125 8.97 -3.77 2.85
CA LEU A 125 9.97 -4.59 2.16
C LEU A 125 10.38 -3.96 0.81
N ILE A 126 9.41 -3.43 0.06
CA ILE A 126 9.68 -2.71 -1.19
C ILE A 126 10.54 -1.47 -0.92
N ILE A 127 10.18 -0.66 0.08
CA ILE A 127 10.91 0.57 0.44
C ILE A 127 12.34 0.26 0.88
N GLU A 128 12.53 -0.76 1.70
CA GLU A 128 13.85 -1.20 2.20
C GLU A 128 14.75 -1.62 1.04
N GLU A 129 14.25 -2.49 0.16
CA GLU A 129 15.00 -2.98 -1.00
C GLU A 129 15.33 -1.83 -1.98
N LEU A 130 14.40 -0.91 -2.23
CA LEU A 130 14.67 0.26 -3.05
C LEU A 130 15.71 1.20 -2.43
N ARG A 131 15.72 1.33 -1.10
CA ARG A 131 16.72 2.11 -0.37
C ARG A 131 18.09 1.47 -0.46
N GLU A 132 18.20 0.15 -0.40
CA GLU A 132 19.47 -0.56 -0.63
C GLU A 132 20.00 -0.34 -2.04
N GLN A 133 19.12 -0.27 -3.04
CA GLN A 133 19.51 0.02 -4.42
C GLN A 133 19.95 1.49 -4.65
N THR A 134 19.51 2.43 -3.82
CA THR A 134 19.88 3.87 -3.92
C THR A 134 20.96 4.33 -2.94
N GLY A 135 21.22 3.58 -1.87
CA GLY A 135 22.32 3.87 -0.95
C GLY A 135 23.68 3.68 -1.62
N PRO A 136 24.74 4.37 -1.15
CA PRO A 136 26.10 4.06 -1.59
C PRO A 136 26.37 2.58 -1.28
N ARG A 137 26.64 1.76 -2.31
CA ARG A 137 27.21 0.43 -2.10
C ARG A 137 28.55 0.64 -1.40
N ILE A 138 28.61 0.30 -0.12
CA ILE A 138 29.84 0.24 0.66
C ILE A 138 30.66 -0.95 0.17
#